data_AF-A0A355GE84-F1
#
_entry.id   AF-A0A355GE84-F1
#
_cell.length_a   1.000
_cell.length_b   1.000
_cell.length_c   1.000
_cell.angle_alpha   90.00
_cell.angle_beta   90.00
_cell.angle_gamma   90.00
#
_symmetry.space_group_name_H-M   'P 1'
#
loop_
_entity.id
_entity.type
_entity.pdbx_description
1 polymer ?
#
loop_
_entity_poly.entity_id
_entity_poly.type
_entity_poly.pdbx_seq_one_letter_code
_entity_poly.pdbx_strand_id
1 'polypeptide(L)'
;MKSLFALLTGLALILPVMTGCSGEAEPEVPTSAAIISSFKSNLQVVVDTGEGGSGLDVLRSDFEELQKQAPEKAAAVEKDYNALMKAGKPEDRKTLAAKIIADLE
;
A
#
# COMPACT_ATOMS: atom_id res chain seq x y z
N MET A 1 11.32 -51.35 -60.41
CA MET A 1 10.90 -50.57 -61.60
C MET A 1 10.35 -49.22 -61.14
N LYS A 2 10.84 -48.11 -61.74
CA LYS A 2 10.43 -46.67 -61.59
C LYS A 2 10.76 -46.04 -60.20
N SER A 3 11.76 -45.15 -60.00
CA SER A 3 12.06 -43.82 -60.60
C SER A 3 10.86 -42.86 -60.41
N LEU A 4 10.92 -41.63 -59.85
CA LEU A 4 11.92 -40.56 -59.79
C LEU A 4 11.64 -39.57 -58.62
N PHE A 5 12.71 -38.95 -58.12
CA PHE A 5 12.92 -37.54 -57.73
C PHE A 5 11.84 -36.63 -57.08
N ALA A 6 12.22 -36.14 -55.90
CA ALA A 6 12.28 -34.74 -55.44
C ALA A 6 11.01 -33.86 -55.36
N LEU A 7 10.72 -33.30 -54.18
CA LEU A 7 10.98 -31.88 -53.92
C LEU A 7 10.94 -31.57 -52.40
N LEU A 8 12.04 -31.01 -51.92
CA LEU A 8 12.20 -30.35 -50.62
C LEU A 8 11.45 -29.01 -50.66
N THR A 9 10.58 -28.74 -49.67
CA THR A 9 10.20 -27.41 -49.12
C THR A 9 9.03 -27.69 -48.17
N GLY A 10 9.19 -27.67 -46.85
CA GLY A 10 9.45 -26.46 -46.07
C GLY A 10 8.15 -26.04 -45.41
N LEU A 11 7.83 -26.61 -44.23
CA LEU A 11 6.83 -26.04 -43.34
C LEU A 11 7.17 -26.40 -41.89
N ALA A 12 8.08 -25.61 -41.33
CA ALA A 12 8.22 -25.47 -39.89
C ALA A 12 7.08 -24.56 -39.40
N LEU A 13 6.11 -25.13 -38.69
CA LEU A 13 5.11 -24.36 -37.94
C LEU A 13 5.13 -24.82 -36.47
N ILE A 14 6.16 -24.30 -35.79
CA ILE A 14 6.09 -23.57 -34.52
C ILE A 14 5.10 -24.14 -33.48
N LEU A 15 5.68 -24.84 -32.50
CA LEU A 15 5.06 -25.16 -31.22
C LEU A 15 4.55 -23.87 -30.56
N PRO A 16 3.34 -23.84 -29.96
CA PRO A 16 2.96 -22.73 -29.11
C PRO A 16 3.92 -22.71 -27.92
N VAL A 17 4.80 -21.72 -27.94
CA VAL A 17 5.62 -21.34 -26.79
C VAL A 17 4.61 -21.02 -25.69
N MET A 18 4.66 -21.79 -24.60
CA MET A 18 4.14 -21.36 -23.32
C MET A 18 4.88 -20.08 -22.98
N THR A 19 4.38 -18.93 -23.43
CA THR A 19 4.74 -17.64 -22.86
C THR A 19 4.08 -17.62 -21.49
N GLY A 20 4.72 -18.30 -20.53
CA GLY A 20 4.58 -17.93 -19.15
C GLY A 20 4.84 -16.44 -19.11
N CYS A 21 3.81 -15.67 -18.75
CA CYS A 21 3.96 -14.31 -18.30
C CYS A 21 4.70 -14.38 -16.95
N SER A 22 5.98 -14.78 -17.00
CA SER A 22 6.87 -14.76 -15.86
C SER A 22 7.43 -13.36 -15.80
N GLY A 23 6.71 -12.55 -15.05
CA GLY A 23 6.99 -11.13 -14.85
C GLY A 23 5.92 -10.51 -13.97
N GLU A 24 5.30 -11.28 -13.08
CA GLU A 24 4.64 -10.68 -11.94
C GLU A 24 5.78 -10.17 -11.07
N ALA A 25 6.10 -8.88 -11.20
CA ALA A 25 6.99 -8.23 -10.26
C ALA A 25 6.40 -8.49 -8.88
N GLU A 26 7.14 -9.19 -8.01
CA GLU A 26 6.70 -9.35 -6.63
C GLU A 26 6.38 -7.95 -6.09
N PRO A 27 5.17 -7.73 -5.55
CA PRO A 27 4.79 -6.43 -5.07
C PRO A 27 5.81 -5.98 -4.02
N GLU A 28 6.52 -4.88 -4.31
CA GLU A 28 7.50 -4.33 -3.38
C GLU A 28 6.80 -4.02 -2.06
N VAL A 29 7.28 -4.63 -0.98
CA VAL A 29 6.76 -4.36 0.36
C VAL A 29 7.05 -2.88 0.67
N PRO A 30 6.02 -2.07 1.02
CA PRO A 30 6.23 -0.66 1.31
C PRO A 30 7.27 -0.46 2.42
N THR A 31 8.19 0.46 2.20
CA THR A 31 9.17 0.81 3.23
C THR A 31 8.50 1.50 4.42
N SER A 32 9.13 1.44 5.59
CA SER A 32 8.67 2.15 6.80
C SER A 32 8.48 3.65 6.55
N ALA A 33 9.37 4.28 5.76
CA ALA A 33 9.25 5.68 5.38
C ALA A 33 7.99 5.97 4.54
N ALA A 34 7.66 5.09 3.59
CA ALA A 34 6.46 5.22 2.77
C ALA A 34 5.18 5.08 3.63
N ILE A 35 5.16 4.11 4.56
CA ILE A 35 4.03 3.93 5.49
C ILE A 35 3.85 5.16 6.39
N ILE A 36 4.93 5.66 6.99
CA ILE A 36 4.89 6.88 7.83
C ILE A 36 4.37 8.07 7.00
N SER A 37 4.84 8.24 5.77
CA SER A 37 4.38 9.32 4.90
C SER A 37 2.90 9.21 4.56
N SER A 38 2.40 8.01 4.24
CA SER A 38 0.98 7.76 3.98
C SER A 38 0.12 8.10 5.19
N PHE A 39 0.52 7.60 6.37
CA PHE A 39 -0.19 7.85 7.61
C PHE A 39 -0.24 9.35 7.95
N LYS A 40 0.88 10.08 7.81
CA LYS A 40 0.91 11.54 7.99
C LYS A 40 -0.03 12.25 7.00
N SER A 41 -0.10 11.82 5.75
CA SER A 41 -0.99 12.41 4.75
C SER A 41 -2.46 12.24 5.13
N ASN A 42 -2.87 11.06 5.59
CA ASN A 42 -4.25 10.83 6.00
C ASN A 42 -4.60 11.55 7.32
N LEU A 43 -3.64 11.70 8.24
CA LEU A 43 -3.81 12.54 9.42
C LEU A 43 -3.99 14.01 9.03
N GLN A 44 -3.29 14.49 8.00
CA GLN A 44 -3.42 15.86 7.53
C GLN A 44 -4.83 16.16 7.01
N VAL A 45 -5.47 15.20 6.34
CA VAL A 45 -6.89 15.33 5.94
C VAL A 45 -7.77 15.55 7.18
N VAL A 46 -7.51 14.83 8.27
CA VAL A 46 -8.25 15.02 9.52
C VAL A 46 -7.94 16.36 10.18
N VAL A 47 -6.70 16.86 10.12
CA VAL A 47 -6.34 18.21 10.58
C VAL A 47 -7.13 19.29 9.82
N ASP A 48 -7.23 19.15 8.50
CA ASP A 48 -7.84 20.16 7.65
C ASP A 48 -9.38 20.16 7.81
N THR A 49 -9.97 18.97 7.88
CA THR A 49 -11.43 18.78 7.77
C THR A 49 -12.11 18.47 9.10
N GLY A 50 -11.41 17.84 10.04
CA GLY A 50 -12.00 17.25 11.24
C GLY A 50 -12.90 16.05 10.93
N GLU A 51 -12.73 15.40 9.78
CA GLU A 51 -13.53 14.24 9.37
C GLU A 51 -13.50 13.11 10.41
N GLY A 52 -14.66 12.46 10.60
CA GLY A 52 -14.83 11.22 11.36
C GLY A 52 -15.36 10.11 10.45
N GLY A 53 -15.59 8.91 10.98
CA GLY A 53 -16.15 7.81 10.18
C GLY A 53 -15.14 7.27 9.15
N SER A 54 -15.43 7.37 7.85
CA SER A 54 -14.61 6.82 6.76
C SER A 54 -13.16 7.29 6.80
N GLY A 55 -12.91 8.58 7.07
CA GLY A 55 -11.55 9.09 7.21
C GLY A 55 -10.77 8.44 8.37
N LEU A 56 -11.45 8.08 9.47
CA LEU A 56 -10.82 7.35 10.57
C LEU A 56 -10.64 5.86 10.26
N ASP A 57 -11.46 5.28 9.40
CA ASP A 57 -11.30 3.88 9.00
C ASP A 57 -10.03 3.67 8.15
N VAL A 58 -9.68 4.63 7.29
CA VAL A 58 -8.40 4.63 6.56
C VAL A 58 -7.22 4.69 7.54
N LEU A 59 -7.30 5.57 8.54
CA LEU A 59 -6.26 5.69 9.57
C LEU A 59 -6.08 4.42 10.40
N ARG A 60 -7.13 3.59 10.53
CA ARG A 60 -7.01 2.29 11.20
C ARG A 60 -6.12 1.33 10.45
N SER A 61 -6.34 1.19 9.15
CA SER A 61 -5.50 0.33 8.31
C SER A 61 -4.06 0.84 8.26
N ASP A 62 -3.86 2.15 8.13
CA ASP A 62 -2.52 2.73 8.13
C ASP A 62 -1.79 2.53 9.47
N PHE A 63 -2.50 2.65 10.60
CA PHE A 63 -1.89 2.42 11.91
C PHE A 63 -1.50 0.95 12.13
N GLU A 64 -2.29 0.01 11.62
CA GLU A 64 -1.93 -1.42 11.63
C GLU A 64 -0.66 -1.69 10.82
N GLU A 65 -0.49 -1.04 9.65
CA GLU A 65 0.75 -1.14 8.87
C GLU A 65 1.92 -0.43 9.56
N LEU A 66 1.67 0.71 10.22
CA LEU A 66 2.68 1.40 11.01
C LEU A 66 3.18 0.52 12.16
N GLN A 67 2.30 -0.22 12.83
CA GLN A 67 2.69 -1.16 13.88
C GLN A 67 3.59 -2.29 13.36
N LYS A 68 3.39 -2.75 12.12
CA LYS A 68 4.20 -3.81 11.49
C LYS A 68 5.55 -3.29 11.02
N GLN A 69 5.57 -2.12 10.39
CA GLN A 69 6.75 -1.62 9.67
C GLN A 69 7.60 -0.63 10.48
N ALA A 70 7.01 0.04 11.48
CA ALA A 70 7.67 1.03 12.34
C ALA A 70 7.11 0.99 13.78
N PRO A 71 7.28 -0.15 14.50
CA PRO A 71 6.65 -0.37 15.80
C PRO A 71 7.01 0.67 16.86
N GLU A 72 8.23 1.21 16.83
CA GLU A 72 8.65 2.28 17.76
C GLU A 72 7.87 3.58 17.53
N LYS A 73 7.65 3.95 16.27
CA LYS A 73 6.86 5.13 15.89
C LYS A 73 5.38 4.90 16.20
N ALA A 74 4.85 3.70 15.96
CA ALA A 74 3.48 3.36 16.34
C ALA A 74 3.27 3.47 17.87
N ALA A 75 4.20 2.93 18.66
CA ALA A 75 4.14 2.99 20.13
C ALA A 75 4.20 4.43 20.65
N ALA A 76 5.02 5.29 20.02
CA ALA A 76 5.13 6.70 20.40
C ALA A 76 3.79 7.45 20.30
N VAL A 77 2.95 7.10 19.32
CA VAL A 77 1.70 7.82 19.04
C VAL A 77 0.42 7.06 19.41
N GLU A 78 0.54 5.81 19.87
CA GLU A 78 -0.60 4.91 20.11
C GLU A 78 -1.66 5.52 21.04
N LYS A 79 -1.23 6.21 22.09
CA LYS A 79 -2.15 6.85 23.04
C LYS A 79 -3.00 7.93 22.36
N ASP A 80 -2.37 8.81 21.60
CA ASP A 80 -3.06 9.93 20.94
C ASP A 80 -3.89 9.45 19.75
N TYR A 81 -3.41 8.43 19.02
CA TYR A 81 -4.20 7.73 18.02
C TYR A 81 -5.47 7.13 18.61
N ASN A 82 -5.38 6.40 19.74
CA ASN A 82 -6.56 5.84 20.41
C ASN A 82 -7.54 6.92 20.90
N ALA A 83 -7.04 8.09 21.30
CA ALA A 83 -7.87 9.24 21.63
C ALA A 83 -8.56 9.81 20.38
N LEU A 84 -7.84 9.94 19.26
CA LEU A 84 -8.36 10.41 17.98
C LEU A 84 -9.54 9.54 17.52
N MET A 85 -9.39 8.22 17.60
CA MET A 85 -10.42 7.26 17.18
C MET A 85 -11.72 7.30 18.01
N LYS A 86 -11.68 7.93 19.20
CA LYS A 86 -12.82 8.06 20.11
C LYS A 86 -13.35 9.50 20.19
N ALA A 87 -12.66 10.46 19.57
CA ALA A 87 -13.02 11.86 19.66
C ALA A 87 -14.32 12.17 18.91
N GLY A 88 -15.34 12.61 19.65
CA GLY A 88 -16.66 12.92 19.10
C GLY A 88 -16.71 14.25 18.34
N LYS A 89 -15.85 15.22 18.68
CA LYS A 89 -15.88 16.57 18.10
C LYS A 89 -14.82 16.74 17.01
N PRO A 90 -15.13 17.41 15.88
CA PRO A 90 -14.16 17.70 14.83
C PRO A 90 -12.89 18.38 15.33
N GLU A 91 -13.00 19.34 16.23
CA GLU A 91 -11.91 20.18 16.74
C GLU A 91 -10.93 19.36 17.59
N ASP A 92 -11.47 18.41 18.37
CA ASP A 92 -10.67 17.45 19.13
C ASP A 92 -9.89 16.54 18.17
N ARG A 93 -10.53 16.07 17.09
CA ARG A 93 -9.87 15.26 16.05
C ARG A 93 -8.75 16.02 15.36
N LYS A 94 -8.97 17.29 14.99
CA LYS A 94 -7.94 18.15 14.39
C LYS A 94 -6.72 18.28 15.30
N THR A 95 -6.97 18.57 16.57
CA THR A 95 -5.91 18.76 17.57
C THR A 95 -5.11 17.48 17.79
N LEU A 96 -5.79 16.34 17.94
CA LEU A 96 -5.13 15.04 18.15
C LEU A 96 -4.36 14.58 16.90
N ALA A 97 -4.93 14.74 15.71
CA ALA A 97 -4.25 14.40 14.45
C ALA A 97 -2.98 15.24 14.24
N ALA A 98 -3.03 16.55 14.50
CA ALA A 98 -1.86 17.43 14.41
C ALA A 98 -0.76 17.03 15.40
N LYS A 99 -1.15 16.63 16.62
CA LYS A 99 -0.20 16.13 17.62
C LYS A 99 0.50 14.86 17.15
N ILE A 100 -0.25 13.88 16.63
CA ILE A 100 0.31 12.63 16.11
C ILE A 100 1.31 12.92 14.98
N ILE A 101 1.01 13.85 14.07
CA ILE A 101 1.94 14.24 12.98
C ILE A 101 3.27 14.75 13.54
N ALA A 102 3.23 15.58 14.58
CA ALA A 102 4.43 16.14 15.21
C ALA A 102 5.26 15.06 15.94
N ASP A 103 4.60 14.11 16.60
CA ASP A 103 5.27 13.02 17.34
C ASP A 103 5.85 11.93 16.40
N LEU A 104 5.52 11.96 15.10
CA LEU A 104 6.05 11.07 14.07
C LEU A 104 7.34 11.58 13.40
N GLU A 105 7.73 12.85 13.61
CA GLU A 105 9.01 13.40 13.13
C GLU A 105 10.21 12.73 13.83
#